data_AF-A0A9D7KQM6-F1
#
_entry.id   AF-A0A9D7KQM6-F1
#
_cell.length_a   1.000
_cell.length_b   1.000
_cell.length_c   1.000
_cell.angle_alpha   90.00
_cell.angle_beta   90.00
_cell.angle_gamma   90.00
#
_symmetry.space_group_name_H-M   'P 1'
#
loop_
_entity.id
_entity.type
_entity.pdbx_description
1 polymer ?
#
loop_
_entity_poly.entity_id
_entity_poly.type
_entity_poly.pdbx_seq_one_letter_code
_entity_poly.pdbx_strand_id
1 'polypeptide(L)'
;MWVLSEIDGVREVTLGLDEESFPQFTVPKGCWFAAEVKGDGDYSLVGCSVAPGFDFADFEMAKRESLYEKFPFEIVKRLSLP
;
A
#
# COMPACT_ATOMS: atom_id res chain seq x y z
N MET A 1 -5.32 2.51 -2.71
CA MET A 1 -4.17 1.76 -2.16
C MET A 1 -3.28 1.34 -3.32
N TRP A 2 -1.97 1.43 -3.16
CA TRP A 2 -0.99 0.99 -4.14
C TRP A 2 -0.19 -0.17 -3.58
N VAL A 3 0.07 -1.17 -4.42
CA VAL A 3 0.91 -2.34 -4.11
C VAL A 3 2.04 -2.36 -5.12
N LEU A 4 3.28 -2.44 -4.64
CA LEU A 4 4.48 -2.42 -5.45
C LEU A 4 5.20 -3.77 -5.32
N SER A 5 5.47 -4.41 -6.44
CA SER A 5 6.23 -5.66 -6.53
C SER A 5 7.25 -5.59 -7.66
N GLU A 6 8.40 -6.24 -7.51
CA GLU A 6 9.43 -6.25 -8.56
C GLU A 6 8.99 -7.04 -9.82
N ILE A 7 7.89 -7.80 -9.73
CA ILE A 7 7.34 -8.62 -10.83
C ILE A 7 6.26 -7.86 -11.60
N ASP A 8 5.29 -7.26 -10.89
CA ASP A 8 4.10 -6.65 -11.47
C ASP A 8 4.18 -5.12 -11.55
N GLY A 9 5.24 -4.51 -11.00
CA GLY A 9 5.39 -3.07 -10.89
C GLY A 9 4.44 -2.48 -9.85
N VAL A 10 3.68 -1.45 -10.21
CA VAL A 10 2.74 -0.77 -9.32
C VAL A 10 1.30 -1.09 -9.73
N ARG A 11 0.52 -1.57 -8.78
CA ARG A 11 -0.91 -1.81 -8.93
C ARG A 11 -1.70 -0.92 -7.99
N GLU A 12 -2.74 -0.28 -8.52
CA GLU A 12 -3.73 0.45 -7.73
C GLU A 12 -4.96 -0.43 -7.44
N VAL A 13 -5.47 -0.31 -6.22
CA VAL A 13 -6.67 -1.00 -5.72
C VAL A 13 -7.48 -0.02 -4.89
N THR A 14 -8.77 0.08 -5.19
CA THR A 14 -9.73 0.86 -4.40
C THR A 14 -10.47 -0.08 -3.45
N LEU A 15 -10.41 0.22 -2.15
CA LEU A 15 -11.20 -0.46 -1.14
C LEU A 15 -12.50 0.32 -0.89
N GLY A 16 -13.63 -0.37 -0.89
CA GLY A 16 -14.95 0.26 -0.80
C GLY A 16 -16.08 -0.74 -0.96
N LEU A 17 -17.32 -0.25 -0.89
CA LEU A 17 -18.54 -1.06 -1.00
C LEU A 17 -19.34 -0.78 -2.29
N ASP A 18 -18.87 0.14 -3.12
CA ASP A 18 -19.44 0.42 -4.45
C ASP A 18 -19.00 -0.62 -5.50
N GLU A 19 -19.64 -0.57 -6.66
CA GLU A 19 -19.44 -1.55 -7.75
C GLU A 19 -18.04 -1.51 -8.38
N GLU A 20 -17.29 -0.41 -8.22
CA GLU A 20 -15.96 -0.22 -8.79
C GLU A 20 -14.83 -0.53 -7.79
N SER A 21 -15.20 -0.88 -6.55
CA SER A 21 -14.29 -1.09 -5.43
C SER A 21 -14.37 -2.51 -4.87
N PHE A 22 -13.35 -2.88 -4.08
CA PHE A 22 -13.31 -4.17 -3.41
C PHE A 22 -13.58 -4.02 -1.90
N PRO A 23 -14.51 -4.79 -1.31
CA PRO A 23 -14.75 -4.73 0.14
C PRO A 23 -13.56 -5.29 0.95
N GLN A 24 -12.71 -6.09 0.31
CA GLN A 24 -11.54 -6.72 0.93
C GLN A 24 -10.44 -6.90 -0.11
N PHE A 25 -9.18 -6.84 0.33
CA PHE A 25 -8.03 -7.15 -0.51
C PHE A 25 -6.89 -7.73 0.32
N THR A 26 -6.21 -8.73 -0.23
CA THR A 26 -5.01 -9.31 0.38
C THR A 26 -3.77 -8.79 -0.33
N VAL A 27 -2.92 -8.04 0.39
CA VAL A 27 -1.59 -7.66 -0.12
C VAL A 27 -0.70 -8.91 -0.11
N PRO A 28 -0.10 -9.30 -1.25
CA PRO A 28 0.81 -10.44 -1.28
C PRO A 28 2.05 -10.18 -0.41
N LYS A 29 2.56 -11.24 0.24
CA LYS A 29 3.80 -11.14 1.02
C LYS A 29 4.97 -10.64 0.16
N GLY A 30 5.86 -9.85 0.76
CA GLY A 30 7.03 -9.30 0.09
C GLY A 30 6.75 -8.13 -0.86
N CYS A 31 5.51 -7.64 -0.93
CA CYS A 31 5.18 -6.40 -1.64
C CYS A 31 5.27 -5.21 -0.68
N TRP A 32 5.61 -4.04 -1.24
CA TRP A 32 5.37 -2.78 -0.56
C TRP A 32 3.92 -2.34 -0.78
N PHE A 33 3.33 -1.63 0.17
CA PHE A 33 2.02 -1.04 -0.01
C PHE A 33 1.90 0.31 0.69
N ALA A 34 1.05 1.18 0.14
CA ALA A 34 0.69 2.47 0.72
C ALA A 34 -0.78 2.78 0.40
N ALA A 35 -1.44 3.56 1.24
CA ALA A 35 -2.84 3.91 1.06
C ALA A 35 -3.11 5.39 1.40
N GLU A 36 -4.09 5.96 0.72
CA GLU A 36 -4.67 7.27 1.03
C GLU A 36 -6.20 7.15 0.95
N VAL A 37 -6.91 8.02 1.65
CA VAL A 37 -8.36 8.13 1.55
C VAL A 37 -8.70 8.82 0.22
N LYS A 38 -9.71 8.31 -0.49
CA LYS A 38 -10.23 8.96 -1.69
C LYS A 38 -11.16 10.10 -1.26
N GLY A 39 -10.92 11.31 -1.77
CA GLY A 39 -11.69 12.51 -1.41
C GLY A 39 -10.97 13.39 -0.40
N ASP A 40 -10.88 14.69 -0.69
CA ASP A 40 -10.24 15.66 0.20
C ASP A 40 -11.08 15.91 1.45
N GLY A 41 -10.52 15.61 2.62
CA GLY A 41 -11.18 15.86 3.91
C GLY A 41 -12.10 14.73 4.40
N ASP A 42 -12.16 13.61 3.67
CA ASP A 42 -12.90 12.43 4.07
C ASP A 42 -12.09 11.51 5.01
N TYR A 43 -12.74 10.49 5.54
CA TYR A 43 -12.12 9.47 6.39
C TYR A 43 -12.41 8.06 5.86
N SER A 44 -11.58 7.09 6.27
CA SER A 44 -11.84 5.68 6.02
C SER A 44 -11.53 4.87 7.28
N LEU A 45 -12.36 3.86 7.54
CA LEU A 45 -12.12 2.86 8.58
C LEU A 45 -11.90 1.51 7.90
N VAL A 46 -10.76 0.89 8.19
CA VAL A 46 -10.39 -0.41 7.64
C VAL A 46 -9.92 -1.34 8.76
N GLY A 47 -10.20 -2.63 8.59
CA GLY A 47 -9.58 -3.68 9.39
C GLY A 47 -8.38 -4.27 8.65
N CYS A 48 -7.24 -4.42 9.34
CA CYS A 48 -6.07 -5.10 8.81
C CYS A 48 -5.77 -6.32 9.67
N SER A 49 -5.84 -7.50 9.06
CA SER A 49 -5.48 -8.77 9.69
C SER A 49 -4.28 -9.36 8.96
N VAL A 50 -3.35 -9.94 9.71
CA VAL A 50 -2.16 -10.59 9.16
C VAL A 50 -2.03 -12.01 9.72
N ALA A 51 -1.52 -12.92 8.89
CA ALA A 51 -1.26 -14.30 9.27
C ALA A 51 0.06 -14.76 8.60
N PRO A 52 1.07 -15.24 9.35
CA PRO A 52 1.16 -15.32 10.82
C PRO A 52 0.97 -13.98 11.54
N GLY A 53 0.79 -14.02 12.87
CA GLY A 53 0.56 -12.81 13.66
C GLY A 53 1.70 -11.80 13.52
N PHE A 54 1.38 -10.51 13.62
CA PHE A 54 2.35 -9.43 13.46
C PHE A 54 3.49 -9.51 14.48
N ASP A 55 4.73 -9.36 13.99
CA ASP A 55 5.93 -9.13 14.79
C ASP A 55 6.72 -7.95 14.22
N PHE A 56 7.36 -7.15 15.07
CA PHE A 56 8.21 -6.04 14.62
C PHE A 56 9.43 -6.52 13.83
N ALA A 57 9.89 -7.76 14.07
CA ALA A 57 10.96 -8.38 13.29
C ALA A 57 10.56 -8.58 11.81
N ASP A 58 9.26 -8.67 11.52
CA ASP A 58 8.71 -8.84 10.17
C ASP A 58 8.30 -7.50 9.52
N PHE A 59 8.38 -6.39 10.26
CA PHE A 59 7.97 -5.07 9.79
C PHE A 59 9.15 -4.27 9.24
N GLU A 60 8.95 -3.68 8.05
CA GLU A 60 9.90 -2.76 7.44
C GLU A 60 9.19 -1.48 6.99
N MET A 61 9.78 -0.32 7.30
CA MET A 61 9.35 0.97 6.76
C MET A 61 10.33 1.39 5.68
N ALA A 62 9.84 1.57 4.46
CA ALA A 62 10.68 1.97 3.34
C ALA A 62 11.27 3.37 3.51
N LYS A 63 12.54 3.54 3.13
CA LYS A 63 13.12 4.86 2.86
C LYS A 63 12.83 5.26 1.42
N ARG A 64 12.44 6.51 1.20
CA ARG A 64 12.02 6.99 -0.14
C ARG A 64 13.09 6.74 -1.18
N GLU A 65 14.35 7.07 -0.87
CA GLU A 65 15.45 7.02 -1.84
C GLU A 65 15.62 5.58 -2.35
N SER A 66 15.79 4.63 -1.44
CA SER A 66 15.95 3.21 -1.78
C SER A 66 14.72 2.61 -2.46
N LEU A 67 13.53 3.05 -2.07
CA LEU A 67 12.30 2.56 -2.69
C LEU A 67 12.12 3.13 -4.10
N TYR A 68 12.46 4.40 -4.32
CA TYR A 68 12.34 5.07 -5.61
C TYR A 68 13.38 4.57 -6.63
N GLU A 69 14.57 4.18 -6.16
CA GLU A 69 15.56 3.50 -7.00
C GLU A 69 15.01 2.21 -7.62
N LYS A 70 14.23 1.44 -6.85
CA LYS A 70 13.58 0.20 -7.33
C LYS A 70 12.29 0.47 -8.10
N PHE A 71 11.53 1.46 -7.65
CA PHE A 71 10.20 1.80 -8.15
C PHE A 71 10.14 3.30 -8.44
N PRO A 72 10.63 3.76 -9.62
CA PRO A 72 10.75 5.18 -9.96
C PRO A 72 9.39 5.80 -10.34
N PHE A 73 8.35 5.56 -9.54
CA PHE A 73 6.99 6.04 -9.72
C PHE A 73 6.69 7.20 -8.77
N GLU A 74 5.95 8.20 -9.24
CA GLU A 74 5.61 9.40 -8.44
C GLU A 74 4.84 9.07 -7.15
N ILE A 75 4.10 7.96 -7.13
CA ILE A 75 3.40 7.50 -5.92
C ILE A 75 4.36 7.24 -4.75
N VAL A 76 5.58 6.77 -5.03
CA VAL A 76 6.59 6.57 -3.99
C VAL A 76 6.96 7.90 -3.36
N LYS A 77 7.21 8.95 -4.15
CA LYS A 77 7.52 10.28 -3.60
C LYS A 77 6.34 10.85 -2.81
N ARG A 78 5.11 10.69 -3.32
CA ARG A 78 3.89 11.25 -2.71
C ARG A 78 3.58 10.65 -1.34
N LEU A 79 3.76 9.33 -1.18
CA LEU A 79 3.31 8.60 0.02
C LEU A 79 4.43 8.13 0.95
N SER A 80 5.69 8.42 0.65
CA SER A 80 6.80 8.24 1.60
C SER A 80 7.20 9.59 2.22
N LEU A 81 8.08 9.57 3.23
CA LEU A 81 8.72 10.76 3.77
C LEU A 81 10.10 11.00 3.11
N PRO A 82 10.59 12.25 3.06
CA PRO A 82 11.98 12.53 2.67
C PRO A 82 12.99 12.01 3.68
#